data_AF-A0A2P5ENY3-F1
#
_entry.id   AF-A0A2P5ENY3-F1
#
_cell.length_a   1.000
_cell.length_b   1.000
_cell.length_c   1.000
_cell.angle_alpha   90.00
_cell.angle_beta   90.00
_cell.angle_gamma   90.00
#
_symmetry.space_group_name_H-M   'P 1'
#
loop_
_entity.id
_entity.type
_entity.pdbx_description
1 polymer ?
#
loop_
_entity_poly.entity_id
_entity_poly.type
_entity_poly.pdbx_seq_one_letter_code
_entity_poly.pdbx_strand_id
1 'polypeptide(L)'
;MQLAALEFIACATSDVFSMTETGSQFSSLVFGFRTYYGGSHAPTLQPDKKRLAAIFSMNNTIEWNRFEDSVKEIFEEGLRVKVRGFGKSIYKQPRCPECMCKSK
;
A
#
# COMPACT_ATOMS: atom_id res chain seq x y z
N MET A 1 1.56 -13.57 21.95
CA MET A 1 0.96 -12.22 21.81
C MET A 1 1.99 -11.10 21.75
N GLN A 2 3.07 -11.15 22.54
CA GLN A 2 4.08 -10.07 22.55
C GLN A 2 4.75 -9.81 21.19
N LEU A 3 5.04 -10.87 20.43
CA LEU A 3 5.67 -10.72 19.10
C LEU A 3 4.77 -9.99 18.09
N ALA A 4 3.47 -10.34 18.06
CA ALA A 4 2.50 -9.69 17.16
C ALA A 4 2.30 -8.19 17.48
N ALA A 5 2.38 -7.81 18.76
CA ALA A 5 2.33 -6.41 19.16
C ALA A 5 3.58 -5.64 18.69
N LEU A 6 4.76 -6.27 18.78
CA LEU A 6 6.01 -5.69 18.28
C LEU A 6 5.98 -5.53 16.76
N GLU A 7 5.53 -6.57 16.04
CA GLU A 7 5.34 -6.52 14.57
C GLU A 7 4.39 -5.40 14.17
N PHE A 8 3.28 -5.25 14.90
CA PHE A 8 2.33 -4.16 14.64
C PHE A 8 2.97 -2.80 14.81
N ILE A 9 3.68 -2.56 15.93
CA ILE A 9 4.32 -1.27 16.20
C ILE A 9 5.39 -0.98 15.13
N ALA A 10 6.26 -1.95 14.82
CA ALA A 10 7.30 -1.79 13.83
C ALA A 10 6.73 -1.44 12.44
N CYS A 11 5.68 -2.13 12.01
CA CYS A 11 5.02 -1.83 10.73
C CYS A 11 4.20 -0.53 10.77
N ALA A 12 3.65 -0.14 11.92
CA ALA A 12 2.90 1.10 12.07
C ALA A 12 3.80 2.33 12.06
N THR A 13 5.03 2.24 12.60
CA THR A 13 5.96 3.36 12.69
C THR A 13 7.00 3.41 11.56
N SER A 14 7.04 2.43 10.66
CA SER A 14 7.98 2.45 9.53
C SER A 14 7.69 3.61 8.57
N ASP A 15 8.72 4.13 7.91
CA ASP A 15 8.54 5.17 6.89
C ASP A 15 7.69 4.66 5.74
N VAL A 16 7.95 3.43 5.28
CA VAL A 16 7.21 2.76 4.23
C VAL A 16 6.76 1.39 4.71
N PHE A 17 5.52 1.01 4.38
CA PHE A 17 5.00 -0.33 4.62
C PHE A 17 4.48 -0.92 3.33
N SER A 18 4.83 -2.17 3.01
CA SER A 18 4.34 -2.87 1.83
C SER A 18 3.46 -4.04 2.23
N MET A 19 2.23 -4.06 1.73
CA MET A 19 1.27 -5.13 2.00
C MET A 19 1.38 -6.23 0.96
N THR A 20 1.86 -7.39 1.38
CA THR A 20 1.92 -8.61 0.56
C THR A 20 0.67 -9.48 0.68
N GLU A 21 -0.17 -9.31 1.69
CA GLU A 21 -1.42 -10.05 1.88
C GLU A 21 -2.59 -9.12 2.12
N THR A 22 -3.40 -8.91 1.09
CA THR A 22 -4.59 -8.07 1.16
C THR A 22 -5.73 -8.82 1.84
N GLY A 23 -6.28 -8.25 2.92
CA GLY A 23 -7.44 -8.81 3.61
C GLY A 23 -7.12 -9.65 4.85
N SER A 24 -5.85 -9.77 5.23
CA SER A 24 -5.50 -10.30 6.56
C SER A 24 -5.88 -9.30 7.66
N GLN A 25 -6.15 -9.80 8.87
CA GLN A 25 -6.49 -8.93 10.00
C GLN A 25 -5.33 -7.98 10.32
N PHE A 26 -4.09 -8.50 10.33
CA PHE A 26 -2.89 -7.72 10.60
C PHE A 26 -2.68 -6.60 9.58
N SER A 27 -2.73 -6.91 8.27
CA SER A 27 -2.57 -5.91 7.21
C SER A 27 -3.63 -4.82 7.29
N SER A 28 -4.88 -5.20 7.57
CA SER A 28 -6.00 -4.26 7.71
C SER A 28 -5.82 -3.32 8.90
N LEU A 29 -5.30 -3.84 10.02
CA LEU A 29 -5.00 -3.05 11.22
C LEU A 29 -3.86 -2.06 10.97
N VAL A 30 -2.73 -2.52 10.43
CA VAL A 30 -1.58 -1.66 10.12
C VAL A 30 -1.96 -0.61 9.09
N PHE A 31 -2.65 -1.00 8.01
CA PHE A 31 -3.11 -0.08 6.98
C PHE A 31 -4.03 0.99 7.52
N GLY A 32 -5.05 0.61 8.31
CA GLY A 32 -5.96 1.56 8.94
C GLY A 32 -5.25 2.51 9.88
N PHE A 33 -4.35 2.01 10.74
CA PHE A 33 -3.58 2.84 11.65
C PHE A 33 -2.73 3.87 10.89
N ARG A 34 -1.93 3.41 9.92
CA ARG A 34 -1.07 4.30 9.10
C ARG A 34 -1.90 5.32 8.33
N THR A 35 -3.04 4.91 7.79
CA THR A 35 -3.95 5.77 7.03
C THR A 35 -4.55 6.92 7.85
N TYR A 36 -5.04 6.62 9.06
CA TYR A 36 -5.79 7.61 9.86
C TYR A 36 -4.92 8.34 10.88
N TYR A 37 -3.85 7.71 11.37
CA TYR A 37 -3.00 8.23 12.43
C TYR A 37 -1.55 8.49 11.98
N GLY A 38 -1.11 7.94 10.85
CA GLY A 38 0.25 8.16 10.31
C GLY A 38 0.45 9.49 9.55
N GLY A 39 -0.63 10.23 9.27
CA GLY A 39 -0.58 11.50 8.54
C GLY A 39 -0.07 11.34 7.10
N SER A 40 0.51 12.41 6.54
CA SER A 40 1.10 12.43 5.19
C SER A 40 2.45 11.68 5.06
N HIS A 41 3.00 11.16 6.17
CA HIS A 41 4.36 10.64 6.25
C HIS A 41 4.46 9.10 6.33
N ALA A 42 3.34 8.38 6.22
CA ALA A 42 3.30 6.92 6.38
C ALA A 42 2.69 6.20 5.16
N PRO A 43 3.28 6.32 3.95
CA PRO A 43 2.79 5.64 2.76
C PRO A 43 2.69 4.12 2.99
N THR A 44 1.58 3.56 2.48
CA THR A 44 1.42 2.11 2.40
C THR A 44 1.33 1.70 0.93
N LEU A 45 2.27 0.85 0.53
CA LEU A 45 2.34 0.25 -0.78
C LEU A 45 1.46 -1.00 -0.81
N GLN A 46 0.59 -1.07 -1.79
CA GLN A 46 -0.22 -2.25 -2.07
C GLN A 46 -0.02 -2.63 -3.53
N PRO A 47 1.13 -3.25 -3.85
CA PRO A 47 1.44 -3.62 -5.22
C PRO A 47 0.39 -4.57 -5.81
N ASP A 48 0.12 -4.43 -7.12
CA ASP A 48 -0.65 -5.43 -7.85
C ASP A 48 0.20 -6.71 -7.98
N LYS A 49 -0.16 -7.71 -7.18
CA LYS A 49 0.51 -9.01 -7.14
C LYS A 49 0.59 -9.68 -8.52
N LYS A 50 -0.45 -9.54 -9.34
CA LYS A 50 -0.51 -10.19 -10.66
C LYS A 50 0.48 -9.53 -11.61
N ARG A 51 0.56 -8.21 -11.60
CA ARG A 51 1.51 -7.45 -12.42
C ARG A 51 2.95 -7.72 -11.99
N LEU A 52 3.22 -7.75 -10.69
CA LEU A 52 4.55 -8.11 -10.18
C LEU A 52 4.95 -9.54 -10.52
N ALA A 53 4.03 -10.50 -10.41
CA ALA A 53 4.29 -11.87 -10.81
C ALA A 53 4.64 -11.98 -12.31
N ALA A 54 3.96 -11.21 -13.17
CA ALA A 54 4.27 -11.16 -14.60
C ALA A 54 5.69 -10.62 -14.85
N ILE A 55 6.10 -9.55 -14.17
CA ILE A 55 7.46 -9.01 -14.28
C ILE A 55 8.49 -10.03 -13.79
N PHE A 56 8.28 -10.63 -12.61
CA PHE A 56 9.21 -11.61 -12.06
C PHE A 56 9.32 -12.88 -12.90
N SER A 57 8.30 -13.23 -13.66
CA SER A 57 8.37 -14.36 -14.61
C SER A 57 9.38 -14.14 -15.75
N MET A 58 9.76 -12.89 -16.02
CA MET A 58 10.72 -12.50 -17.06
C MET A 58 12.17 -12.38 -16.54
N ASN A 59 12.52 -12.98 -15.39
CA ASN A 59 13.78 -12.73 -14.69
C ASN A 59 15.07 -12.88 -15.53
N ASN A 60 15.04 -13.69 -16.59
CA ASN A 60 16.18 -13.98 -17.46
C ASN A 60 16.10 -13.26 -18.82
N THR A 61 15.03 -12.53 -19.09
CA THR A 61 14.76 -11.86 -20.39
C THR A 61 14.61 -10.34 -20.27
N ILE A 62 14.47 -9.81 -19.05
CA ILE A 62 14.32 -8.38 -18.78
C ILE A 62 15.63 -7.74 -18.35
N GLU A 63 15.96 -6.59 -18.94
CA GLU A 63 17.07 -5.74 -18.46
C GLU A 63 16.71 -5.05 -17.14
N TRP A 64 17.70 -4.81 -16.28
CA TRP A 64 17.50 -4.19 -14.97
C TRP A 64 16.73 -2.86 -15.02
N ASN A 65 17.08 -1.97 -15.95
CA ASN A 65 16.42 -0.66 -16.07
C ASN A 65 14.94 -0.82 -16.40
N ARG A 66 14.60 -1.74 -17.32
CA ARG A 66 13.19 -2.03 -17.66
C ARG A 66 12.42 -2.66 -16.51
N PHE A 67 13.08 -3.53 -15.76
CA PHE A 67 12.52 -4.12 -14.55
C PHE A 67 12.21 -3.02 -13.51
N GLU A 68 13.17 -2.16 -13.23
CA GLU A 68 13.05 -1.06 -12.28
C GLU A 68 11.91 -0.11 -12.67
N ASP A 69 11.84 0.30 -13.93
CA ASP A 69 10.78 1.18 -14.45
C ASP A 69 9.40 0.53 -14.32
N SER A 70 9.28 -0.76 -14.68
CA SER A 70 8.01 -1.49 -14.59
C SER A 70 7.53 -1.64 -13.14
N VAL A 71 8.46 -1.87 -12.22
CA VAL A 71 8.16 -1.96 -10.78
C VAL A 71 7.74 -0.61 -10.23
N LYS A 72 8.45 0.47 -10.57
CA LYS A 72 8.10 1.85 -10.17
C LYS A 72 6.70 2.22 -10.66
N GLU A 73 6.38 1.92 -11.92
CA GLU A 73 5.06 2.20 -12.50
C GLU A 73 3.92 1.54 -11.70
N ILE A 74 4.08 0.26 -11.33
CA ILE A 74 3.10 -0.46 -10.50
C ILE A 74 2.90 0.24 -9.15
N PHE A 75 3.98 0.70 -8.51
CA PHE A 75 3.90 1.37 -7.22
C PHE A 75 3.25 2.76 -7.33
N GLU A 76 3.64 3.56 -8.32
CA GLU A 76 3.08 4.88 -8.56
C GLU A 76 1.59 4.82 -8.84
N GLU A 77 1.13 3.89 -9.68
CA GLU A 77 -0.28 3.65 -9.93
C GLU A 77 -1.04 3.25 -8.65
N GLY A 78 -0.40 2.43 -7.81
CA GLY A 78 -0.92 2.06 -6.50
C GLY A 78 -1.14 3.28 -5.62
N LEU A 79 -0.27 4.29 -5.69
CA LEU A 79 -0.30 5.50 -4.88
C LEU A 79 -1.27 6.59 -5.37
N ARG A 80 -1.77 6.50 -6.60
CA ARG A 80 -2.65 7.54 -7.18
C ARG A 80 -3.96 7.73 -6.39
N VAL A 81 -4.37 8.99 -6.29
CA VAL A 81 -5.70 9.41 -5.81
C VAL A 81 -6.75 8.86 -6.77
N LYS A 82 -7.73 8.13 -6.23
CA LYS A 82 -8.83 7.56 -7.01
C LYS A 82 -10.13 8.21 -6.57
N VAL A 83 -10.95 8.63 -7.54
CA VAL A 83 -12.31 9.09 -7.28
C VAL A 83 -13.10 7.96 -6.64
N ARG A 84 -13.88 8.29 -5.60
CA ARG A 84 -14.72 7.33 -4.90
C ARG A 84 -15.84 6.86 -5.83
N GLY A 85 -15.98 5.55 -5.99
CA GLY A 85 -17.11 4.98 -6.73
C GLY A 85 -18.44 5.24 -6.01
N PHE A 86 -19.54 5.35 -6.77
CA PHE A 86 -20.88 5.51 -6.21
C PHE A 86 -21.21 4.39 -5.20
N GLY A 87 -21.80 4.74 -4.07
CA GLY A 87 -22.16 3.79 -3.00
C GLY A 87 -20.98 3.25 -2.16
N LYS A 88 -19.72 3.57 -2.46
CA LYS A 88 -18.57 3.15 -1.63
C LYS A 88 -18.41 4.07 -0.42
N SER A 89 -18.02 3.51 0.72
CA SER A 89 -17.73 4.29 1.93
C SER A 89 -16.45 5.11 1.77
N ILE A 90 -16.46 6.36 2.26
CA ILE A 90 -15.27 7.22 2.34
C ILE A 90 -14.13 6.56 3.13
N TYR A 91 -14.47 5.73 4.13
CA TYR A 91 -13.48 5.08 4.99
C TYR A 91 -12.76 3.90 4.35
N LYS A 92 -13.33 3.35 3.27
CA LYS A 92 -12.74 2.25 2.50
C LYS A 92 -11.84 2.73 1.37
N GLN A 93 -11.76 4.06 1.16
CA GLN A 93 -10.98 4.65 0.07
C GLN A 93 -10.19 5.85 0.57
N PRO A 94 -9.10 5.63 1.33
CA PRO A 94 -8.44 6.71 2.04
C PRO A 94 -7.71 7.74 1.19
N ARG A 95 -7.50 7.43 -0.09
CA ARG A 95 -6.93 8.34 -1.08
C ARG A 95 -7.97 9.04 -1.94
N CYS A 96 -9.25 9.02 -1.59
CA CYS A 96 -10.23 9.88 -2.26
C CYS A 96 -10.19 11.29 -1.64
N PRO A 97 -10.48 12.36 -2.42
CA PRO A 97 -10.50 13.73 -1.90
C PRO A 97 -11.43 13.92 -0.70
N GLU A 98 -12.47 13.10 -0.60
CA GLU A 98 -13.47 13.14 0.47
C GLU A 98 -13.08 12.30 1.71
N CYS A 99 -11.89 11.68 1.74
CA CYS A 99 -11.46 10.96 2.94
C CYS A 99 -11.21 11.94 4.09
N MET A 100 -11.66 11.58 5.30
CA MET A 100 -11.30 12.24 6.56
C MET A 100 -9.85 11.99 7.01
N CYS A 101 -9.07 11.30 6.19
CA CYS A 101 -7.65 11.05 6.37
C CYS A 101 -6.97 12.42 6.49
N LYS A 102 -6.35 12.72 7.63
CA LYS A 102 -5.78 14.05 7.90
C LYS A 102 -4.61 14.31 6.95
N SER A 103 -4.86 14.97 5.81
CA SER A 103 -3.82 15.63 5.04
C SER A 103 -3.54 16.98 5.71
N LYS A 104 -2.47 17.06 6.48
CA LYS A 104 -1.74 18.33 6.60
C LYS A 104 -0.54 18.24 5.67
#